data_AF-A0A7K2HS77-F1
#
_entry.id   AF-A0A7K2HS77-F1
#
_cell.length_a   1.000
_cell.length_b   1.000
_cell.length_c   1.000
_cell.angle_alpha   90.00
_cell.angle_beta   90.00
_cell.angle_gamma   90.00
#
_symmetry.space_group_name_H-M   'P 1'
#
loop_
_entity.id
_entity.type
_entity.pdbx_description
1 polymer ?
#
loop_
_entity_poly.entity_id
_entity_poly.type
_entity_poly.pdbx_seq_one_letter_code
_entity_poly.pdbx_strand_id
1 'polypeptide(L)'
;MAGWDISVHVLEDGPILPLEILGARVFDLRYSLDHPTDDPWPQSLAISASVLDVHERLRMSAVAAVETGRVDLRTWAAAPSDVLELSASSTRYHLSVAAQAFKRRALEVSGLPVSVAHAVEDFEVASAPSTGHHAESLSARLAAR
;
A
#
# COMPACT_ATOMS: atom_id res chain seq x y z
N MET A 1 -24.83 -5.08 3.14
CA MET A 1 -23.81 -4.11 2.70
C MET A 1 -22.46 -4.69 3.12
N ALA A 2 -21.62 -5.10 2.18
CA ALA A 2 -20.25 -5.48 2.50
C ALA A 2 -19.51 -4.19 2.88
N GLY A 3 -19.40 -3.91 4.17
CA GLY A 3 -18.61 -2.79 4.66
C GLY A 3 -17.13 -3.08 4.43
N TRP A 4 -16.38 -2.07 3.99
CA TRP A 4 -14.92 -2.13 3.93
C TRP A 4 -14.41 -1.60 5.27
N ASP A 5 -13.56 -2.36 5.95
CA ASP A 5 -12.87 -1.90 7.16
C ASP A 5 -11.48 -1.39 6.75
N ILE A 6 -11.14 -0.18 7.18
CA ILE A 6 -9.91 0.51 6.79
C ILE A 6 -9.18 0.98 8.05
N SER A 7 -7.94 0.55 8.20
CA SER A 7 -6.97 1.11 9.13
C SER A 7 -5.88 1.87 8.38
N VAL A 8 -5.39 2.95 8.99
CA VAL A 8 -4.28 3.75 8.46
C VAL A 8 -3.17 3.76 9.49
N HIS A 9 -1.97 3.41 9.07
CA HIS A 9 -0.79 3.37 9.93
C HIS A 9 0.22 4.42 9.46
N VAL A 10 0.62 5.34 10.33
CA VAL A 10 1.50 6.48 10.00
C VAL A 10 2.80 6.47 10.81
N LEU A 11 3.91 6.89 10.20
CA LEU A 11 5.23 6.95 10.86
C LEU A 11 5.43 8.21 11.71
N GLU A 12 4.80 9.30 11.33
CA GLU A 12 5.00 10.63 11.91
C GLU A 12 3.68 11.24 12.34
N ASP A 13 3.74 12.21 13.25
CA ASP A 13 2.64 13.09 13.64
C ASP A 13 2.36 14.11 12.51
N GLY A 14 1.94 13.59 11.36
CA GLY A 14 1.43 14.39 10.25
C GLY A 14 0.04 14.97 10.56
N PRO A 15 -0.50 15.80 9.67
CA PRO A 15 -1.87 16.28 9.81
C PRO A 15 -2.84 15.09 9.79
N ILE A 16 -3.43 14.77 10.94
CA ILE A 16 -4.39 13.67 11.12
C ILE A 16 -5.81 14.03 10.65
N LEU A 17 -6.11 15.32 10.55
CA LEU A 17 -7.46 15.82 10.20
C LEU A 17 -8.01 15.26 8.87
N PRO A 18 -7.24 15.09 7.77
CA PRO A 18 -7.70 14.38 6.59
C PRO A 18 -8.16 12.94 6.86
N LEU A 19 -7.50 12.23 7.77
CA LEU A 19 -7.84 10.85 8.13
C LEU A 19 -9.11 10.80 8.97
N GLU A 20 -9.31 11.80 9.85
CA GLU A 20 -10.57 11.99 10.59
C GLU A 20 -11.74 12.29 9.67
N ILE A 21 -11.54 13.12 8.63
CA ILE A 21 -12.56 13.40 7.60
C ILE A 21 -12.98 12.12 6.87
N LEU A 22 -12.05 11.18 6.66
CA LEU A 22 -12.38 9.85 6.10
C LEU A 22 -13.08 8.92 7.10
N GLY A 23 -13.10 9.27 8.38
CA GLY A 23 -13.52 8.37 9.45
C GLY A 23 -12.59 7.17 9.61
N ALA A 24 -11.33 7.28 9.19
CA ALA A 24 -10.36 6.20 9.27
C ALA A 24 -9.82 6.01 10.69
N ARG A 25 -9.56 4.77 11.09
CA ARG A 25 -8.84 4.47 12.33
C ARG A 25 -7.35 4.65 12.10
N VAL A 26 -6.71 5.53 12.88
CA VAL A 26 -5.30 5.87 12.73
C VAL A 26 -4.47 5.21 13.83
N PHE A 27 -3.36 4.58 13.44
CA PHE A 27 -2.43 3.89 14.33
C PHE A 27 -0.99 4.38 14.09
N ASP A 28 -0.15 4.33 15.12
CA ASP A 28 1.29 4.52 14.95
C ASP A 28 1.89 3.27 14.27
N LEU A 29 2.54 3.47 13.13
CA LEU A 29 3.12 2.39 12.34
C LEU A 29 4.29 1.71 13.08
N ARG A 30 5.12 2.45 13.79
CA ARG A 30 6.26 1.89 14.53
C ARG A 30 5.77 0.93 15.61
N TYR A 31 4.76 1.36 16.37
CA TYR A 31 4.11 0.51 17.36
C TYR A 31 3.52 -0.76 16.73
N SER A 32 2.86 -0.61 15.57
CA SER A 32 2.25 -1.72 14.83
C SER A 32 3.29 -2.72 14.30
N LEU A 33 4.47 -2.24 13.92
CA LEU A 33 5.59 -3.09 13.46
C LEU A 33 6.26 -3.86 14.60
N ASP A 34 6.35 -3.25 15.79
CA ASP A 34 6.95 -3.87 16.97
C ASP A 34 5.98 -4.83 17.68
N HIS A 35 4.67 -4.60 17.54
CA HIS A 35 3.60 -5.38 18.17
C HIS A 35 2.63 -5.89 17.10
N PRO A 36 3.04 -6.88 16.29
CA PRO A 36 2.15 -7.47 15.31
C PRO A 36 0.92 -8.06 16.01
N THR A 37 -0.27 -7.69 15.55
CA THR A 37 -1.52 -8.23 16.05
C THR A 37 -1.83 -9.55 15.35
N ASP A 38 -2.59 -10.42 16.02
CA ASP A 38 -3.17 -11.63 15.39
C ASP A 38 -4.38 -11.31 14.49
N ASP A 39 -4.53 -10.04 14.09
CA ASP A 39 -5.63 -9.61 13.23
C ASP A 39 -5.53 -10.29 11.85
N PRO A 40 -6.68 -10.56 11.21
CA PRO A 40 -6.67 -11.06 9.84
C PRO A 40 -5.94 -10.08 8.93
N TRP A 41 -5.08 -10.62 8.06
CA TRP A 41 -4.40 -9.82 7.06
C TRP A 41 -5.43 -9.07 6.19
N PRO A 42 -5.17 -7.79 5.88
CA PRO A 42 -6.08 -7.03 5.04
C PRO A 42 -6.10 -7.65 3.64
N GLN A 43 -7.25 -7.54 2.97
CA GLN A 43 -7.38 -7.99 1.58
C GLN A 43 -6.51 -7.15 0.62
N SER A 44 -6.30 -5.87 0.93
CA SER A 44 -5.41 -4.99 0.18
C SER A 44 -4.63 -4.09 1.13
N LEU A 45 -3.35 -3.88 0.82
CA LEU A 45 -2.41 -3.09 1.58
C LEU A 45 -1.87 -1.97 0.69
N ALA A 46 -2.05 -0.71 1.09
CA ALA A 46 -1.52 0.43 0.36
C ALA A 46 -0.41 1.11 1.18
N ILE A 47 0.80 1.19 0.64
CA ILE A 47 1.99 1.69 1.35
C ILE A 47 2.76 2.68 0.47
N SER A 48 3.29 3.76 1.05
CA SER A 48 4.20 4.66 0.33
C SER A 48 5.49 3.93 -0.06
N ALA A 49 5.94 4.05 -1.31
CA ALA A 49 7.20 3.44 -1.73
C ALA A 49 8.38 3.83 -0.83
N SER A 50 8.43 5.10 -0.40
CA SER A 50 9.46 5.61 0.52
C SER A 50 9.46 4.91 1.88
N VAL A 51 8.31 4.42 2.36
CA VAL A 51 8.23 3.67 3.62
C VAL A 51 8.83 2.28 3.44
N LEU A 52 8.61 1.64 2.29
CA LEU A 52 9.21 0.34 1.97
C LEU A 52 10.72 0.45 1.76
N ASP A 53 11.20 1.55 1.18
CA ASP A 53 12.63 1.82 1.02
C ASP A 53 13.36 1.93 2.36
N VAL A 54 12.73 2.59 3.35
CA VAL A 54 13.35 2.84 4.66
C VAL A 54 13.18 1.64 5.61
N HIS A 55 12.06 0.93 5.57
CA HIS A 55 11.72 -0.12 6.53
C HIS A 55 11.80 -1.52 5.93
N GLU A 56 13.01 -2.08 5.89
CA GLU A 56 13.29 -3.41 5.32
C GLU A 56 12.38 -4.53 5.87
N ARG A 57 12.14 -4.57 7.19
CA ARG A 57 11.28 -5.60 7.79
C ARG A 57 9.85 -5.54 7.25
N LEU A 58 9.28 -4.34 7.12
CA LEU A 58 7.96 -4.14 6.55
C LEU A 58 7.93 -4.55 5.07
N ARG A 59 8.95 -4.16 4.30
CA ARG A 59 9.10 -4.56 2.89
C ARG A 59 9.13 -6.08 2.72
N MET A 60 9.96 -6.78 3.49
CA MET A 60 10.03 -8.24 3.44
C MET A 60 8.71 -8.92 3.82
N SER A 61 8.00 -8.41 4.83
CA SER A 61 6.67 -8.92 5.20
C SER A 61 5.62 -8.66 4.12
N ALA A 62 5.63 -7.48 3.50
CA ALA A 62 4.70 -7.16 2.41
C ALA A 62 4.94 -8.05 1.18
N VAL A 63 6.20 -8.23 0.77
CA VAL A 63 6.58 -9.13 -0.34
C VAL A 63 6.08 -10.56 -0.08
N ALA A 64 6.39 -11.13 1.10
CA ALA A 64 5.96 -12.49 1.44
C ALA A 64 4.42 -12.64 1.47
N ALA A 65 3.70 -11.61 1.92
CA ALA A 65 2.24 -11.63 1.93
C ALA A 65 1.64 -11.60 0.52
N VAL A 66 2.25 -10.85 -0.41
CA VAL A 66 1.85 -10.82 -1.82
C VAL A 66 2.15 -12.16 -2.49
N GLU A 67 3.35 -12.73 -2.30
CA GLU A 67 3.73 -14.03 -2.88
C GLU A 67 2.79 -15.16 -2.47
N THR A 68 2.31 -15.13 -1.23
CA THR A 68 1.37 -16.13 -0.69
C THR A 68 -0.09 -15.87 -1.11
N GLY A 69 -0.36 -14.83 -1.91
CA GLY A 69 -1.71 -14.46 -2.35
C GLY A 69 -2.61 -13.99 -1.23
N ARG A 70 -2.04 -13.59 -0.09
CA ARG A 70 -2.80 -13.14 1.08
C ARG A 70 -3.24 -11.69 0.96
N VAL A 71 -2.56 -10.89 0.14
CA VAL A 71 -2.83 -9.46 -0.01
C VAL A 71 -2.47 -8.95 -1.40
N ASP A 72 -3.25 -7.99 -1.90
CA ASP A 72 -2.85 -7.13 -3.03
C ASP A 72 -2.15 -5.88 -2.49
N LEU A 73 -0.87 -5.70 -2.85
CA LEU A 73 -0.07 -4.54 -2.46
C LEU A 73 -0.22 -3.42 -3.50
N ARG A 74 -0.48 -2.21 -3.02
CA ARG A 74 -0.49 -0.98 -3.81
C ARG A 74 0.55 -0.03 -3.28
N THR A 75 1.27 0.64 -4.17
CA THR A 75 2.20 1.68 -3.75
C THR A 75 1.94 2.99 -4.46
N TRP A 76 2.10 4.08 -3.71
CA TRP A 76 2.17 5.42 -4.27
C TRP A 76 3.64 5.73 -4.59
N ALA A 77 3.88 6.27 -5.78
CA ALA A 77 5.20 6.41 -6.40
C ALA A 77 5.86 5.07 -6.76
N ALA A 78 7.02 5.12 -7.41
CA ALA A 78 7.71 3.93 -7.90
C ALA A 78 8.16 3.03 -6.74
N ALA A 79 7.70 1.78 -6.74
CA ALA A 79 8.02 0.81 -5.70
C ALA A 79 9.50 0.37 -5.73
N PRO A 80 10.03 -0.17 -4.62
CA PRO A 80 11.35 -0.81 -4.59
C PRO A 80 11.46 -1.98 -5.59
N SER A 81 12.67 -2.28 -6.07
CA SER A 81 12.88 -3.26 -7.15
C SER A 81 12.37 -4.66 -6.84
N ASP A 82 12.49 -5.15 -5.61
CA ASP A 82 11.97 -6.45 -5.18
C ASP A 82 10.43 -6.50 -5.16
N VAL A 83 9.77 -5.38 -4.91
CA VAL A 83 8.31 -5.26 -5.04
C VAL A 83 7.91 -5.24 -6.52
N LEU A 84 8.74 -4.63 -7.39
CA LEU A 84 8.54 -4.63 -8.84
C LEU A 84 8.90 -5.97 -9.52
N GLU A 85 9.70 -6.82 -8.86
CA GLU A 85 9.97 -8.20 -9.30
C GLU A 85 8.77 -9.13 -9.09
N LEU A 86 7.83 -8.76 -8.22
CA LEU A 86 6.49 -9.34 -8.19
C LEU A 86 5.74 -8.93 -9.47
N SER A 87 4.61 -9.56 -9.80
CA SER A 87 3.84 -9.22 -11.01
C SER A 87 3.19 -7.82 -10.88
N ALA A 88 4.01 -6.77 -10.88
CA ALA A 88 3.64 -5.40 -10.66
C ALA A 88 3.11 -4.79 -11.97
N SER A 89 2.01 -4.05 -11.86
CA SER A 89 1.43 -3.31 -12.98
C SER A 89 1.09 -1.89 -12.54
N SER A 90 1.37 -0.94 -13.43
CA SER A 90 1.01 0.45 -13.21
C SER A 90 -0.48 0.66 -13.55
N THR A 91 -1.24 1.14 -12.58
CA THR A 91 -2.68 1.40 -12.71
C THR A 91 -2.97 2.88 -12.51
N ARG A 92 -3.71 3.46 -13.46
CA ARG A 92 -4.21 4.83 -13.37
C ARG A 92 -5.62 4.84 -12.82
N TYR A 93 -5.83 5.53 -11.71
CA TYR A 93 -7.12 5.65 -11.07
C TYR A 93 -7.70 7.05 -11.24
N HIS A 94 -8.85 7.13 -11.91
CA HIS A 94 -9.59 8.37 -12.06
C HIS A 94 -10.44 8.63 -10.82
N LEU A 95 -10.11 9.70 -10.09
CA LEU A 95 -10.84 10.11 -8.90
C LEU A 95 -12.26 10.55 -9.27
N SER A 96 -13.23 10.03 -8.53
CA SER A 96 -14.61 10.55 -8.59
C SER A 96 -14.66 12.02 -8.14
N VAL A 97 -15.75 12.72 -8.47
CA VAL A 97 -15.95 14.11 -8.02
C VAL A 97 -15.86 14.22 -6.49
N ALA A 98 -16.42 13.26 -5.75
CA ALA A 98 -16.34 13.22 -4.30
C ALA A 98 -14.89 13.01 -3.82
N ALA A 99 -14.13 12.11 -4.45
CA ALA A 99 -12.74 11.87 -4.11
C ALA A 99 -11.85 13.08 -4.43
N GLN A 100 -12.10 13.79 -5.53
CA GLN A 100 -11.40 15.03 -5.87
C GLN A 100 -11.70 16.13 -4.84
N ALA A 101 -12.97 16.31 -4.46
CA ALA A 101 -13.36 17.28 -3.43
C ALA A 101 -12.70 16.98 -2.08
N PHE A 102 -12.70 15.70 -1.67
CA PHE A 102 -11.98 15.24 -0.49
C PHE A 102 -10.47 15.53 -0.59
N LYS A 103 -9.80 15.13 -1.69
CA LYS A 103 -8.35 15.33 -1.87
C LYS A 103 -7.97 16.80 -1.78
N ARG A 104 -8.74 17.68 -2.44
CA ARG A 104 -8.54 19.14 -2.34
C ARG A 104 -8.64 19.61 -0.90
N ARG A 105 -9.69 19.23 -0.19
CA ARG A 105 -9.90 19.64 1.21
C ARG A 105 -8.80 19.11 2.12
N ALA A 106 -8.38 17.85 1.94
CA ALA A 106 -7.28 17.24 2.66
C ALA A 106 -5.99 18.04 2.49
N LEU A 107 -5.63 18.39 1.25
CA LEU A 107 -4.44 19.19 0.97
C LEU A 107 -4.52 20.58 1.62
N GLU A 108 -5.66 21.26 1.54
CA GLU A 108 -5.87 22.57 2.18
C GLU A 108 -5.63 22.51 3.69
N VAL A 109 -6.23 21.54 4.38
CA VAL A 109 -6.10 21.45 5.85
C VAL A 109 -4.72 20.94 6.28
N SER A 110 -4.01 20.24 5.40
CA SER A 110 -2.62 19.84 5.58
C SER A 110 -1.61 20.95 5.27
N GLY A 111 -2.06 22.13 4.82
CA GLY A 111 -1.18 23.22 4.40
C GLY A 111 -0.41 22.94 3.11
N LEU A 112 -0.86 21.97 2.32
CA LEU A 112 -0.24 21.58 1.05
C LEU A 112 -0.90 22.32 -0.13
N PRO A 113 -0.15 22.60 -1.21
CA PRO A 113 -0.71 23.28 -2.38
C PRO A 113 -1.79 22.46 -3.06
N VAL A 114 -2.99 23.03 -3.23
CA VAL A 114 -4.12 22.35 -3.92
C VAL A 114 -3.82 22.06 -5.40
N SER A 115 -2.82 22.72 -5.99
CA SER A 115 -2.36 22.45 -7.36
C SER A 115 -1.86 21.02 -7.59
N VAL A 116 -1.52 20.29 -6.52
CA VAL A 116 -1.13 18.86 -6.60
C VAL A 116 -2.33 17.90 -6.56
N ALA A 117 -3.55 18.44 -6.43
CA ALA A 117 -4.80 17.67 -6.47
C ALA A 117 -5.18 17.30 -7.91
N HIS A 118 -4.42 16.41 -8.53
CA HIS A 118 -4.76 15.84 -9.83
C HIS A 118 -6.01 14.95 -9.76
N ALA A 119 -6.74 14.85 -10.86
CA ALA A 119 -7.92 13.98 -10.97
C ALA A 119 -7.56 12.51 -11.26
N VAL A 120 -6.28 12.23 -11.51
CA VAL A 120 -5.74 10.91 -11.79
C VAL A 120 -4.60 10.64 -10.82
N GLU A 121 -4.63 9.48 -10.19
CA GLU A 121 -3.53 8.96 -9.38
C GLU A 121 -2.94 7.72 -10.05
N ASP A 122 -1.62 7.63 -10.05
CA ASP A 122 -0.90 6.45 -10.54
C ASP A 122 -0.45 5.60 -9.34
N PHE A 123 -0.63 4.29 -9.48
CA PHE A 123 -0.26 3.31 -8.47
C PHE A 123 0.47 2.14 -9.11
N GLU A 124 1.50 1.63 -8.44
CA GLU A 124 2.00 0.29 -8.76
C GLU A 124 1.24 -0.74 -7.94
N VAL A 125 0.70 -1.74 -8.62
CA VAL A 125 -0.08 -2.83 -8.01
C VAL A 125 0.68 -4.12 -8.17
N ALA A 126 1.10 -4.71 -7.05
CA ALA A 126 1.71 -6.03 -6.99
C ALA A 126 0.72 -7.02 -6.39
N SER A 127 0.48 -8.10 -7.14
CA SER A 127 -0.33 -9.24 -6.72
C SER A 127 0.49 -10.51 -6.85
N ALA A 128 0.02 -11.60 -6.23
CA ALA A 128 0.64 -12.92 -6.39
C ALA A 128 0.86 -13.21 -7.88
N PRO A 129 2.00 -13.81 -8.26
CA PRO A 129 2.24 -14.18 -9.65
C PRO A 129 1.10 -15.09 -10.12
N SER A 130 0.39 -14.67 -11.17
CA SER A 130 -0.60 -15.54 -11.79
C SER A 130 0.13 -16.81 -12.20
N THR A 131 -0.30 -17.98 -11.71
CA THR A 131 0.39 -19.27 -11.93
C THR A 131 0.33 -19.75 -13.40
N GLY A 132 -0.04 -18.87 -14.34
CA GLY A 132 0.06 -19.08 -15.77
C GLY A 132 1.42 -18.66 -16.30
N HIS A 133 2.21 -19.65 -16.71
CA HIS A 133 3.34 -19.59 -17.66
C HIS A 133 4.79 -19.44 -17.20
N HIS A 134 5.14 -19.54 -15.90
CA HIS A 134 6.56 -19.63 -15.46
C HIS A 134 6.80 -20.71 -14.39
N ALA A 135 6.42 -21.95 -14.70
CA ALA A 135 6.62 -23.11 -13.80
C ALA A 135 8.07 -23.66 -13.75
N GLU A 136 9.08 -22.99 -14.33
CA GLU A 136 10.44 -23.56 -14.40
C GLU A 136 11.47 -22.99 -13.41
N SER A 137 11.27 -21.82 -12.79
CA SER A 137 12.34 -21.22 -11.97
C SER A 137 12.30 -21.54 -10.47
N LEU A 138 11.18 -22.06 -9.94
CA LEU A 138 11.06 -22.30 -8.49
C LEU A 138 11.75 -23.60 -8.04
N SER A 139 11.88 -24.59 -8.93
CA SER A 139 12.54 -25.87 -8.67
C SER A 139 14.06 -25.74 -8.52
N ALA A 140 14.67 -24.70 -9.10
CA ALA A 140 16.12 -24.50 -9.07
C ALA A 140 16.63 -23.90 -7.75
N ARG A 141 15.80 -23.13 -7.02
CA ARG A 141 16.21 -22.46 -5.77
C ARG A 141 16.07 -23.31 -4.52
N LEU A 142 15.29 -24.40 -4.55
CA LEU A 142 15.14 -25.32 -3.42
C LEU A 142 16.15 -26.48 -3.40
N ALA A 143 16.92 -26.69 -4.49
CA ALA A 143 17.92 -27.77 -4.57
C ALA A 143 19.33 -27.35 -4.11
N ALA A 144 19.53 -26.07 -3.74
CA ALA A 144 20.85 -25.52 -3.39
C ALA A 144 21.04 -25.26 -1.88
N ARG A 145 20.26 -25.92 -1.01
CA ARG A 145 20.38 -25.78 0.45
C ARG A 145 20.64 -27.11 1.13
#